data_AF-A0AAW5SBG9-F1
#
_entry.id   AF-A0AAW5SBG9-F1
#
_cell.length_a   1.000
_cell.length_b   1.000
_cell.length_c   1.000
_cell.angle_alpha   90.00
_cell.angle_beta   90.00
_cell.angle_gamma   90.00
#
_symmetry.space_group_name_H-M   'P 1'
#
loop_
_entity.id
_entity.type
_entity.pdbx_description
1 polymer ?
#
loop_
_entity_poly.entity_id
_entity_poly.type
_entity_poly.pdbx_seq_one_letter_code
_entity_poly.pdbx_strand_id
1 'polypeptide(L)'
;MSDRGDRIQGTAVVSLNEVIDADLDSFLDLISERAFGSDTAYFAVDVQYRIIASTADRLTLDVTAAIDPNSDACAQDTTHRLADTTTEIR
;
A
#
# COMPACT_ATOMS: atom_id res chain seq x y z
N MET A 1 -21.02 14.63 2.07
CA MET A 1 -20.68 13.28 2.55
C MET A 1 -19.30 12.98 2.03
N SER A 2 -18.32 12.85 2.93
CA SER A 2 -16.90 12.86 2.60
C SER A 2 -16.51 11.54 1.94
N ASP A 3 -16.29 11.60 0.63
CA ASP A 3 -15.53 10.63 -0.16
C ASP A 3 -14.07 10.68 0.30
N ARG A 4 -13.79 10.13 1.48
CA ARG A 4 -12.43 9.92 1.98
C ARG A 4 -12.29 8.44 2.26
N GLY A 5 -12.19 7.65 1.19
CA GLY A 5 -11.38 6.44 1.28
C GLY A 5 -10.02 6.87 1.82
N ASP A 6 -9.53 6.17 2.84
CA ASP A 6 -8.22 6.47 3.42
C ASP A 6 -7.18 6.30 2.31
N ARG A 7 -6.47 7.38 1.96
CA ARG A 7 -5.47 7.40 0.89
C ARG A 7 -4.10 7.50 1.50
N ILE A 8 -3.23 6.59 1.08
CA ILE A 8 -1.82 6.57 1.43
C ILE A 8 -1.01 7.22 0.32
N GLN A 9 0.09 7.88 0.71
CA GLN A 9 1.01 8.51 -0.21
C GLN A 9 2.44 8.09 0.12
N GLY A 10 3.22 7.82 -0.91
CA GLY A 10 4.60 7.39 -0.81
C GLY A 10 5.43 7.87 -2.00
N THR A 11 6.75 7.69 -1.91
CA THR A 11 7.68 8.06 -2.98
C THR A 11 8.39 6.82 -3.47
N ALA A 12 8.29 6.53 -4.77
CA ALA A 12 9.01 5.44 -5.41
C ALA A 12 10.18 5.98 -6.23
N VAL A 13 11.34 5.34 -6.10
CA VAL A 13 12.49 5.55 -6.99
C VAL A 13 12.74 4.25 -7.75
N VAL A 14 12.66 4.33 -9.08
CA VAL A 14 12.85 3.18 -9.98
C VAL A 14 13.89 3.52 -11.04
N SER A 15 14.66 2.52 -11.46
CA SER A 15 15.62 2.69 -12.56
C SER A 15 14.90 2.58 -13.90
N LEU A 16 15.31 3.35 -14.90
CA LEU A 16 14.71 3.28 -16.24
C LEU A 16 14.81 1.87 -16.84
N ASN A 17 15.90 1.14 -16.58
CA ASN A 17 16.05 -0.26 -17.00
C ASN A 17 15.01 -1.21 -16.38
N GLU A 18 14.52 -0.92 -15.17
CA GLU A 18 13.46 -1.72 -14.53
C GLU A 18 12.09 -1.44 -15.15
N VAL A 19 11.92 -0.29 -15.82
CA VAL A 19 10.65 0.17 -16.39
C VAL A 19 10.52 -0.15 -17.87
N ILE A 20 11.64 -0.16 -18.61
CA ILE A 20 11.65 -0.31 -20.08
C ILE A 20 11.00 -1.62 -20.55
N ASP A 21 11.21 -2.71 -19.82
CA ASP A 21 10.68 -4.05 -20.14
C ASP A 21 9.52 -4.46 -19.23
N ALA A 22 9.08 -3.61 -18.31
CA ALA A 22 7.98 -3.93 -17.42
C ALA A 22 6.63 -3.69 -18.10
N ASP A 23 5.76 -4.70 -18.06
CA ASP A 23 4.34 -4.52 -18.31
C ASP A 23 3.74 -3.52 -17.30
N LEU A 24 2.62 -2.89 -17.65
CA LEU A 24 1.96 -1.90 -16.77
C LEU A 24 1.68 -2.47 -15.38
N ASP A 25 1.24 -3.72 -15.30
CA ASP A 25 0.92 -4.40 -14.04
C ASP A 25 2.18 -4.58 -13.17
N SER A 26 3.26 -5.09 -13.76
CA SER A 26 4.56 -5.24 -13.09
C SER A 26 5.17 -3.90 -12.69
N PHE A 27 4.95 -2.84 -13.48
CA PHE A 27 5.36 -1.50 -13.12
C PHE A 27 4.59 -0.96 -11.91
N LEU A 28 3.27 -1.17 -11.87
CA LEU A 28 2.42 -0.76 -10.75
C LEU A 28 2.79 -1.49 -9.46
N ASP A 29 3.04 -2.80 -9.54
CA ASP A 29 3.53 -3.59 -8.40
C ASP A 29 4.89 -3.08 -7.91
N LEU A 30 5.83 -2.82 -8.83
CA LEU A 30 7.15 -2.30 -8.49
C LEU A 30 7.07 -0.94 -7.77
N ILE A 31 6.30 0.01 -8.30
CA ILE A 31 6.19 1.33 -7.66
C ILE A 31 5.41 1.26 -6.34
N SER A 32 4.44 0.35 -6.22
CA SER A 32 3.68 0.14 -4.98
C SER A 32 4.59 -0.42 -3.88
N GLU A 33 5.38 -1.45 -4.20
CA GLU A 33 6.37 -2.01 -3.27
C GLU A 33 7.40 -0.96 -2.85
N ARG A 34 7.92 -0.16 -3.80
CA ARG A 34 8.94 0.86 -3.48
C ARG A 34 8.37 2.03 -2.68
N ALA A 35 7.11 2.41 -2.92
CA ALA A 35 6.48 3.54 -2.25
C ALA A 35 5.99 3.21 -0.83
N PHE A 36 5.47 1.99 -0.63
CA PHE A 36 4.78 1.61 0.61
C PHE A 36 5.51 0.51 1.39
N GLY A 37 6.33 -0.30 0.72
CA GLY A 37 6.99 -1.46 1.30
C GLY A 37 6.12 -2.71 1.27
N SER A 38 6.74 -3.90 1.22
CA SER A 38 6.03 -5.19 1.18
C SER A 38 5.41 -5.62 2.53
N ASP A 39 5.68 -4.86 3.60
CA ASP A 39 5.27 -5.16 4.99
C ASP A 39 3.99 -4.39 5.40
N THR A 40 3.32 -3.74 4.46
CA THR A 40 2.13 -2.95 4.80
C THR A 40 0.95 -3.84 5.14
N ALA A 41 0.38 -3.64 6.32
CA ALA A 41 -0.83 -4.32 6.82
C ALA A 41 -2.12 -3.97 6.06
N TYR A 42 -2.00 -3.44 4.84
CA TYR A 42 -3.11 -2.97 4.02
C TYR A 42 -2.84 -3.29 2.55
N PHE A 43 -3.92 -3.51 1.80
CA PHE A 43 -3.85 -3.68 0.35
C PHE A 43 -4.12 -2.35 -0.33
N ALA A 44 -3.11 -1.86 -1.06
CA ALA A 44 -3.21 -0.66 -1.88
C ALA A 44 -4.02 -0.96 -3.15
N VAL A 45 -5.11 -0.22 -3.36
CA VAL A 45 -5.97 -0.26 -4.55
C VAL A 45 -6.05 1.13 -5.19
N ASP A 46 -6.47 1.19 -6.46
CA ASP A 46 -6.56 2.46 -7.21
C ASP A 46 -5.23 3.25 -7.20
N VAL A 47 -4.12 2.56 -7.52
CA VAL A 47 -2.78 3.15 -7.52
C VAL A 47 -2.67 4.22 -8.61
N GLN A 48 -2.39 5.44 -8.18
CA GLN A 48 -2.14 6.60 -9.03
C GLN A 48 -0.69 7.05 -8.84
N TYR A 49 -0.02 7.43 -9.93
CA TYR A 49 1.36 7.89 -9.87
C TYR A 49 1.60 9.16 -10.70
N ARG A 50 2.57 9.95 -10.26
CA ARG A 50 3.06 11.14 -10.97
C ARG A 50 4.58 11.19 -10.93
N ILE A 51 5.21 11.37 -12.09
CA ILE A 51 6.65 11.62 -12.15
C ILE A 51 6.94 13.03 -11.61
N ILE A 52 7.77 13.11 -10.58
CA ILE A 52 8.17 14.38 -9.94
C ILE A 52 9.64 14.72 -10.20
N ALA A 53 10.48 13.74 -10.55
CA ALA A 53 11.84 13.97 -11.03
C ALA A 53 12.28 12.84 -11.98
N SER A 54 13.18 13.17 -12.90
CA SER A 54 13.81 12.22 -13.83
C SER A 54 15.29 12.57 -13.98
N THR A 55 16.13 11.54 -13.91
CA THR A 55 17.56 11.60 -14.27
C THR A 55 17.80 10.71 -15.50
N ALA A 56 19.05 10.64 -15.96
CA ALA A 56 19.44 9.82 -17.10
C ALA A 56 19.17 8.31 -16.92
N ASP A 57 19.04 7.86 -15.66
CA ASP A 57 18.99 6.44 -15.28
C ASP A 57 17.85 6.11 -14.33
N ARG A 58 17.15 7.12 -13.77
CA ARG A 58 16.12 6.92 -12.73
C ARG A 58 14.91 7.83 -12.90
N LEU A 59 13.78 7.35 -12.39
CA LEU A 59 12.54 8.09 -12.23
C LEU A 59 12.18 8.16 -10.74
N THR A 60 11.77 9.33 -10.29
CA THR A 60 11.17 9.54 -8.97
C THR A 60 9.69 9.81 -9.15
N LEU A 61 8.86 8.99 -8.53
CA LEU A 61 7.42 9.04 -8.63
C LEU A 61 6.81 9.34 -7.26
N ASP A 62 5.83 10.23 -7.26
CA ASP A 62 4.87 10.38 -6.19
C ASP A 62 3.73 9.39 -6.44
N VAL A 63 3.47 8.50 -5.48
CA VAL A 63 2.51 7.40 -5.61
C VAL A 63 1.44 7.58 -4.55
N THR A 64 0.18 7.59 -4.97
CA THR A 64 -0.98 7.63 -4.09
C THR A 64 -1.82 6.38 -4.34
N ALA A 65 -2.31 5.75 -3.29
CA ALA A 65 -3.25 4.64 -3.41
C ALA A 65 -4.36 4.78 -2.37
N ALA A 66 -5.51 4.17 -2.64
CA ALA A 66 -6.53 3.97 -1.64
C ALA A 66 -6.24 2.68 -0.85
N ILE A 67 -6.56 2.67 0.45
CA ILE A 67 -6.55 1.45 1.25
C ILE A 67 -7.87 0.72 0.99
N ASP A 68 -7.81 -0.56 0.63
CA ASP A 68 -9.00 -1.40 0.64
C ASP A 68 -9.33 -1.82 2.10
N PRO A 69 -10.45 -1.32 2.68
CA PRO A 69 -10.80 -1.61 4.06
C PRO A 69 -11.41 -3.01 4.24
N ASN A 70 -11.74 -3.70 3.14
CA ASN A 70 -12.31 -5.04 3.16
C ASN A 70 -11.24 -6.12 2.99
N SER A 71 -9.99 -5.71 2.79
CA SER A 71 -8.91 -6.65 2.66
C SER A 71 -8.62 -7.28 4.02
N ASP A 72 -8.46 -8.61 4.00
CA ASP A 72 -8.31 -9.48 5.18
C ASP A 72 -7.17 -9.01 6.11
N ALA A 73 -6.20 -8.26 5.58
CA ALA A 73 -5.09 -7.66 6.35
C ALA A 73 -5.55 -6.65 7.42
N CYS A 74 -6.69 -5.97 7.23
CA CYS A 74 -7.25 -5.03 8.21
C CYS A 74 -8.22 -5.71 9.21
N ALA A 75 -8.62 -6.95 8.96
CA ALA A 75 -9.64 -7.65 9.75
C ALA A 75 -9.11 -8.29 11.05
N GLN A 76 -7.78 -8.30 11.27
CA GLN A 76 -7.17 -9.06 12.37
C GLN A 76 -7.06 -8.31 13.71
N ASP A 77 -7.37 -7.01 13.79
CA ASP A 77 -7.26 -6.26 15.06
C ASP A 77 -8.47 -6.45 16.01
N THR A 78 -9.61 -7.00 15.53
CA THR A 78 -10.85 -7.01 16.34
C THR A 78 -11.14 -8.32 17.11
N THR A 79 -10.40 -9.41 16.87
CA THR A 79 -10.78 -10.73 17.42
C THR A 79 -10.00 -11.17 18.67
N HIS A 80 -8.94 -10.47 19.09
CA HIS A 80 -8.08 -10.95 20.19
C HIS A 80 -8.42 -10.42 21.60
N ARG A 81 -9.65 -9.93 21.86
CA ARG A 81 -10.03 -9.35 23.17
C ARG A 81 -11.25 -9.97 23.86
N LEU A 82 -11.59 -11.22 23.55
CA LEU A 82 -12.73 -11.93 24.15
C LEU A 82 -12.40 -13.39 24.49
N ALA A 83 -11.31 -13.66 25.21
CA ALA A 83 -11.05 -15.02 25.70
C ALA A 83 -10.26 -15.09 27.01
N ASP A 84 -10.44 -14.16 27.95
CA ASP A 84 -9.88 -14.36 29.29
C ASP A 84 -10.92 -14.16 30.39
N THR A 85 -11.30 -15.32 30.93
CA THR A 85 -11.60 -15.58 32.33
C THR A 85 -13.04 -15.34 32.82
N THR A 86 -13.91 -16.30 32.49
CA THR A 86 -14.85 -16.82 33.50
C THR A 86 -14.04 -17.35 34.68
N THR A 87 -14.23 -16.80 35.87
CA THR A 87 -13.99 -17.51 37.13
C THR A 87 -15.10 -17.12 38.09
N GLU A 88 -16.00 -18.08 38.30
CA GLU A 88 -17.06 -18.02 39.30
C GLU A 88 -16.45 -17.87 40.70
N ILE A 89 -17.00 -16.96 41.51
CA ILE A 89 -16.75 -16.94 42.96
C ILE A 89 -18.12 -17.06 43.63
N ARG A 90 -18.39 -18.22 44.23
CA ARG A 90 -19.40 -18.45 45.27
C ARG A 90 -18.73 -19.05 46.48
#